data_AF-A0A5N6SLL2-F1
#
_entry.id   AF-A0A5N6SLL2-F1
#
_cell.length_a   1.000
_cell.length_b   1.000
_cell.length_c   1.000
_cell.angle_alpha   90.00
_cell.angle_beta   90.00
_cell.angle_gamma   90.00
#
_symmetry.space_group_name_H-M   'P 1'
#
loop_
_entity.id
_entity.type
_entity.pdbx_description
1 polymer ?
#
loop_
_entity_poly.entity_id
_entity_poly.type
_entity_poly.pdbx_seq_one_letter_code
_entity_poly.pdbx_strand_id
1 'polypeptide(L)'
;MTALLGRAAFHILYGDRKKKIAKFLRSTTPDSLLSDLHTCLVREGVSSITREAVFYASSIRDSPQEQPYWTKKSFQNHLARTHPDTTIPDTAINILWSCFCFYAYHPFPLPGATDRKLDLPAFERGLILLSLQGTRLLGTVEDDFGHCWGRINDPCSCRFRINRIFRSISLVNCQSSSNPQVAGFDTFITDDVIDAILPIFPFHPKLYPSLDQLTPLAEGLLEQRTNQYQMKVNDFAALLSLIMRLRVYKPTWGRDFHYGSFEDSSLEKEELANILARSFCHGQDKYLAPDLVLRALDILPNLEQEFHQLWATLFQPSTSTGIPNLGIESSADTTMNGILRAVSLFIPPFQAHKRSELLRKVKLISFQKCYDSISSQSLTDSLDLGLILQRTFQDYPNYRSYLVLLLGHQARDSTKVVVGAYFPSCTQTPAAKKGKKPEEIDESRIAPPLLLFQLQPSFSLFRWNGEDSMSLSQVNDSASVHTDHPNCIGDPTQSKVGVEIDSVTGQATFLRGTATTANRMSGMYEEVTTSRKDDGAETINEDQQERRTTFTLTRIAIFNVEGGPNYDYTW
;
A
#
# COMPACT_ATOMS: atom_id res chain seq x y z
N MET A 1 29.04 39.36 24.06
CA MET A 1 28.20 40.34 23.35
C MET A 1 27.50 39.76 22.12
N THR A 2 28.18 39.00 21.26
CA THR A 2 27.64 38.41 20.02
C THR A 2 26.40 37.53 20.23
N ALA A 3 26.37 36.72 21.30
CA ALA A 3 25.20 35.88 21.64
C ALA A 3 23.97 36.71 22.11
N LEU A 4 24.18 37.85 22.77
CA LEU A 4 23.10 38.74 23.22
C LEU A 4 22.51 39.52 22.05
N LEU A 5 23.36 40.01 21.13
CA LEU A 5 22.92 40.63 19.87
C LEU A 5 22.19 39.64 18.96
N GLY A 6 22.69 38.40 18.87
CA GLY A 6 22.01 37.33 18.14
C GLY A 6 20.62 37.02 18.71
N ARG A 7 20.47 36.99 20.04
CA ARG A 7 19.18 36.78 20.71
C ARG A 7 18.22 37.95 20.52
N ALA A 8 18.71 39.18 20.58
CA ALA A 8 17.92 40.39 20.32
C ALA A 8 17.45 40.45 18.85
N ALA A 9 18.34 40.19 17.89
CA ALA A 9 18.00 40.13 16.47
C ALA A 9 16.97 39.03 16.18
N PHE A 10 17.11 37.85 16.81
CA PHE A 10 16.14 36.77 16.67
C PHE A 10 14.76 37.16 17.23
N HIS A 11 14.69 37.86 18.36
CA HIS A 11 13.42 38.33 18.92
C HIS A 11 12.77 39.43 18.07
N ILE A 12 13.55 40.32 17.47
CA ILE A 12 13.04 41.35 16.55
C ILE A 12 12.51 40.70 15.27
N LEU A 13 13.25 39.78 14.68
CA LEU A 13 12.90 39.15 13.40
C LEU A 13 11.76 38.12 13.51
N TYR A 14 11.66 37.40 14.64
CA TYR A 14 10.72 36.27 14.78
C TYR A 14 9.73 36.42 15.94
N GLY A 15 9.69 37.58 16.61
CA GLY A 15 8.81 37.84 17.75
C GLY A 15 7.32 37.70 17.42
N ASP A 16 6.88 38.24 16.27
CA ASP A 16 5.49 38.12 15.83
C ASP A 16 5.11 36.67 15.51
N ARG A 17 6.00 35.93 14.82
CA ARG A 17 5.81 34.50 14.53
C ARG A 17 5.70 33.67 15.79
N LYS A 18 6.54 33.92 16.80
CA LYS A 18 6.42 33.27 18.11
C LYS A 18 5.08 33.55 18.78
N LYS A 19 4.57 34.79 18.69
CA LYS A 19 3.23 35.13 19.22
C LYS A 19 2.13 34.38 18.48
N LYS A 20 2.21 34.26 17.16
CA LYS A 20 1.26 33.48 16.34
C LYS A 20 1.26 32.01 16.71
N ILE A 21 2.45 31.38 16.82
CA ILE A 21 2.59 29.99 17.27
C ILE A 21 2.02 29.82 18.67
N ALA A 22 2.39 30.67 19.62
CA ALA A 22 1.88 30.59 20.99
C ALA A 22 0.36 30.79 21.07
N LYS A 23 -0.21 31.67 20.24
CA LYS A 23 -1.66 31.86 20.13
C LYS A 23 -2.31 30.61 19.54
N PHE A 24 -1.78 30.06 18.46
CA PHE A 24 -2.27 28.83 17.84
C PHE A 24 -2.34 27.70 18.88
N LEU A 25 -1.21 27.39 19.52
CA LEU A 25 -1.12 26.32 20.53
C LEU A 25 -2.09 26.49 21.72
N ARG A 26 -2.52 27.72 22.04
CA ARG A 26 -3.44 28.00 23.15
C ARG A 26 -4.92 28.07 22.76
N SER A 27 -5.22 28.30 21.49
CA SER A 27 -6.60 28.63 21.06
C SER A 27 -7.17 27.65 20.03
N THR A 28 -6.36 26.74 19.49
CA THR A 28 -6.85 25.68 18.61
C THR A 28 -7.84 24.79 19.35
N THR A 29 -9.03 24.64 18.79
CA THR A 29 -10.09 23.71 19.23
C THR A 29 -10.33 22.67 18.13
N PRO A 30 -11.07 21.58 18.40
CA PRO A 30 -11.41 20.61 17.36
C PRO A 30 -12.13 21.25 16.16
N ASP A 31 -13.08 22.16 16.42
CA ASP A 31 -13.84 22.85 15.37
C ASP A 31 -12.98 23.82 14.56
N SER A 32 -12.10 24.59 15.23
CA SER A 32 -11.21 25.51 14.52
C SER A 32 -10.22 24.74 13.65
N LEU A 33 -9.70 23.60 14.15
CA LEU A 33 -8.80 22.73 13.40
C LEU A 33 -9.49 22.16 12.15
N LEU A 34 -10.71 21.66 12.26
CA LEU A 34 -11.47 21.14 11.11
C LEU A 34 -11.77 22.24 10.07
N SER A 35 -12.06 23.46 10.52
CA SER A 35 -12.31 24.61 9.66
C SER A 35 -11.05 25.09 8.93
N ASP A 36 -9.94 25.24 9.66
CA ASP A 36 -8.66 25.66 9.10
C ASP A 36 -8.11 24.59 8.13
N LEU A 37 -8.24 23.31 8.49
CA LEU A 37 -7.86 22.18 7.63
C LEU A 37 -8.70 22.17 6.35
N HIS A 38 -10.02 22.36 6.46
CA HIS A 38 -10.89 22.48 5.29
C HIS A 38 -10.44 23.61 4.37
N THR A 39 -10.14 24.79 4.91
CA THR A 39 -9.65 25.94 4.15
C THR A 39 -8.34 25.62 3.43
N CYS A 40 -7.39 24.97 4.11
CA CYS A 40 -6.14 24.50 3.54
C CYS A 40 -6.37 23.51 2.38
N LEU A 41 -7.19 22.47 2.59
CA LEU A 41 -7.50 21.46 1.58
C LEU A 41 -8.18 22.05 0.35
N VAL A 42 -9.12 22.99 0.54
CA VAL A 42 -9.83 23.67 -0.55
C VAL A 42 -8.90 24.56 -1.37
N ARG A 43 -7.93 25.22 -0.73
CA ARG A 43 -6.93 26.08 -1.39
C ARG A 43 -6.00 25.28 -2.28
N GLU A 44 -5.47 24.17 -1.78
CA GLU A 44 -4.53 23.30 -2.52
C GLU A 44 -5.24 22.45 -3.58
N GLY A 45 -6.54 22.18 -3.39
CA GLY A 45 -7.39 21.45 -4.32
C GLY A 45 -7.78 22.24 -5.57
N VAL A 46 -6.81 22.72 -6.35
CA VAL A 46 -7.04 23.25 -7.71
C VAL A 46 -7.26 22.08 -8.68
N SER A 47 -8.37 21.38 -8.47
CA SER A 47 -8.86 20.37 -9.39
C SER A 47 -9.90 20.97 -10.33
N SER A 48 -9.91 20.54 -11.60
CA SER A 48 -10.98 20.84 -12.55
C SER A 48 -12.35 20.25 -12.14
N ILE A 49 -12.39 19.52 -11.03
CA ILE A 49 -13.59 18.87 -10.49
C ILE A 49 -14.35 19.86 -9.60
N THR A 50 -15.58 20.19 -9.99
CA THR A 50 -16.48 21.03 -9.21
C THR A 50 -17.08 20.24 -8.05
N ARG A 51 -16.41 20.27 -6.89
CA ARG A 51 -16.78 19.55 -5.65
C ARG A 51 -18.25 19.77 -5.24
N GLU A 52 -18.68 21.02 -5.31
CA GLU A 52 -20.06 21.45 -5.05
C GLU A 52 -21.06 20.76 -5.99
N ALA A 53 -20.73 20.65 -7.29
CA ALA A 53 -21.60 19.98 -8.26
C ALA A 53 -21.76 18.49 -7.93
N VAL A 54 -20.69 17.81 -7.52
CA VAL A 54 -20.76 16.41 -7.06
C VAL A 54 -21.67 16.29 -5.84
N PHE A 55 -21.50 17.19 -4.85
CA PHE A 55 -22.35 17.21 -3.65
C PHE A 55 -23.82 17.41 -4.00
N TYR A 56 -24.17 18.49 -4.70
CA TYR A 56 -25.56 18.81 -4.98
C TYR A 56 -26.24 17.76 -5.87
N ALA A 57 -25.50 17.09 -6.76
CA ALA A 57 -26.05 16.10 -7.67
C ALA A 57 -26.65 14.88 -6.96
N SER A 58 -26.20 14.53 -5.75
CA SER A 58 -26.73 13.38 -4.98
C SER A 58 -27.20 13.73 -3.57
N SER A 59 -27.17 15.01 -3.20
CA SER A 59 -27.66 15.47 -1.90
C SER A 59 -29.17 15.27 -1.76
N ILE A 60 -29.62 15.10 -0.52
CA ILE A 60 -31.04 15.09 -0.14
C ILE A 60 -31.35 16.31 0.73
N ARG A 61 -32.64 16.68 0.79
CA ARG A 61 -33.15 17.72 1.68
C ARG A 61 -34.45 17.22 2.31
N ASP A 62 -34.60 17.41 3.61
CA ASP A 62 -35.84 17.06 4.32
C ASP A 62 -36.96 18.05 3.99
N SER A 63 -36.59 19.32 3.74
CA SER A 63 -37.49 20.37 3.27
C SER A 63 -36.77 21.35 2.33
N PRO A 64 -37.49 22.13 1.49
CA PRO A 64 -36.86 23.10 0.58
C PRO A 64 -36.01 24.19 1.27
N GLN A 65 -36.28 24.44 2.55
CA GLN A 65 -35.64 25.48 3.37
C GLN A 65 -34.40 24.97 4.11
N GLU A 66 -34.26 23.65 4.27
CA GLU A 66 -33.12 23.04 4.94
C GLU A 66 -31.91 22.91 4.04
N GLN A 67 -30.74 22.94 4.66
CA GLN A 67 -29.48 22.75 3.97
C GLN A 67 -29.39 21.31 3.44
N PRO A 68 -28.96 21.12 2.17
CA PRO A 68 -28.73 19.79 1.63
C PRO A 68 -27.63 19.06 2.38
N TYR A 69 -27.77 17.75 2.47
CA TYR A 69 -26.80 16.89 3.10
C TYR A 69 -26.70 15.53 2.40
N TRP A 70 -25.65 14.80 2.69
CA TRP A 70 -25.44 13.42 2.24
C TRP A 70 -25.70 12.42 3.36
N THR A 71 -26.29 11.29 3.00
CA THR A 71 -26.43 10.11 3.84
C THR A 71 -25.85 8.89 3.13
N LYS A 72 -25.81 7.76 3.83
CA LYS A 72 -25.52 6.47 3.20
C LYS A 72 -26.41 6.19 1.99
N LYS A 73 -27.70 6.55 2.07
CA LYS A 73 -28.65 6.38 0.95
C LYS A 73 -28.30 7.30 -0.23
N SER A 74 -27.90 8.54 0.04
CA SER A 74 -27.37 9.47 -0.98
C SER A 74 -26.14 8.88 -1.68
N PHE A 75 -25.24 8.28 -0.91
CA PHE A 75 -24.04 7.63 -1.43
C PHE A 75 -24.37 6.40 -2.27
N GLN A 76 -25.28 5.53 -1.81
CA GLN A 76 -25.78 4.39 -2.59
C GLN A 76 -26.37 4.82 -3.93
N ASN A 77 -27.23 5.85 -3.92
CA ASN A 77 -27.82 6.40 -5.13
C ASN A 77 -26.78 7.03 -6.05
N HIS A 78 -25.74 7.66 -5.49
CA HIS A 78 -24.62 8.16 -6.26
C HIS A 78 -23.92 7.03 -7.02
N LEU A 79 -23.54 5.95 -6.32
CA LEU A 79 -22.87 4.80 -6.90
C LEU A 79 -23.71 4.11 -7.99
N ALA A 80 -25.01 3.91 -7.72
CA ALA A 80 -25.92 3.31 -8.70
C ALA A 80 -26.09 4.18 -9.97
N ARG A 81 -25.95 5.50 -9.83
CA ARG A 81 -26.01 6.43 -10.98
C ARG A 81 -24.67 6.51 -11.73
N THR A 82 -23.55 6.57 -11.01
CA THR A 82 -22.23 6.74 -11.63
C THR A 82 -21.70 5.44 -12.24
N HIS A 83 -22.02 4.30 -11.63
CA HIS A 83 -21.58 2.96 -12.03
C HIS A 83 -22.77 2.00 -12.22
N PRO A 84 -23.69 2.28 -13.17
CA PRO A 84 -24.92 1.49 -13.35
C PRO A 84 -24.65 0.03 -13.77
N ASP A 85 -23.52 -0.21 -14.44
CA ASP A 85 -23.14 -1.53 -14.96
C ASP A 85 -22.50 -2.44 -13.89
N THR A 86 -22.44 -2.00 -12.63
CA THR A 86 -21.72 -2.70 -11.57
C THR A 86 -22.57 -2.83 -10.32
N THR A 87 -22.69 -4.05 -9.82
CA THR A 87 -23.26 -4.28 -8.49
C THR A 87 -22.17 -4.20 -7.42
N ILE A 88 -22.30 -3.24 -6.51
CA ILE A 88 -21.45 -3.11 -5.32
C ILE A 88 -22.22 -3.72 -4.14
N PRO A 89 -21.69 -4.76 -3.46
CA PRO A 89 -22.38 -5.40 -2.34
C PRO A 89 -22.65 -4.45 -1.17
N ASP A 90 -23.76 -4.66 -0.44
CA ASP A 90 -24.12 -3.83 0.73
C ASP A 90 -23.03 -3.80 1.81
N THR A 91 -22.34 -4.92 2.04
CA THR A 91 -21.20 -4.99 2.95
C THR A 91 -20.12 -3.99 2.53
N ALA A 92 -19.79 -3.93 1.24
CA ALA A 92 -18.78 -3.02 0.72
C ALA A 92 -19.25 -1.56 0.79
N ILE A 93 -20.54 -1.29 0.54
CA ILE A 93 -21.14 0.04 0.71
C ILE A 93 -21.05 0.51 2.17
N ASN A 94 -21.30 -0.37 3.15
CA ASN A 94 -21.19 -0.03 4.58
C ASN A 94 -19.78 0.43 4.93
N ILE A 95 -18.78 -0.27 4.40
CA ILE A 95 -17.36 -0.01 4.65
C ILE A 95 -16.95 1.31 3.99
N LEU A 96 -17.30 1.49 2.71
CA LEU A 96 -17.06 2.73 1.98
C LEU A 96 -17.71 3.92 2.70
N TRP A 97 -18.97 3.81 3.12
CA TRP A 97 -19.65 4.89 3.81
C TRP A 97 -19.01 5.23 5.16
N SER A 98 -18.61 4.20 5.92
CA SER A 98 -17.90 4.39 7.20
C SER A 98 -16.55 5.08 7.00
N CYS A 99 -15.81 4.66 5.97
CA CYS A 99 -14.56 5.25 5.55
C CYS A 99 -14.75 6.71 5.10
N PHE A 100 -15.76 7.02 4.29
CA PHE A 100 -16.05 8.39 3.87
C PHE A 100 -16.37 9.30 5.07
N CYS A 101 -17.19 8.81 6.00
CA CYS A 101 -17.50 9.51 7.25
C CYS A 101 -16.27 9.71 8.14
N PHE A 102 -15.35 8.74 8.17
CA PHE A 102 -14.08 8.85 8.90
C PHE A 102 -13.25 10.01 8.37
N TYR A 103 -13.04 10.09 7.05
CA TYR A 103 -12.26 11.16 6.44
C TYR A 103 -12.96 12.52 6.46
N ALA A 104 -14.29 12.56 6.37
CA ALA A 104 -15.08 13.80 6.44
C ALA A 104 -14.90 14.57 7.77
N TYR A 105 -14.61 13.84 8.85
CA TYR A 105 -14.38 14.41 10.19
C TYR A 105 -12.97 14.15 10.70
N HIS A 106 -12.04 13.71 9.86
CA HIS A 106 -10.65 13.51 10.25
C HIS A 106 -10.01 14.83 10.72
N PRO A 107 -9.27 14.85 11.85
CA PRO A 107 -8.78 13.71 12.65
C PRO A 107 -9.69 13.27 13.80
N PHE A 108 -10.91 13.80 13.91
CA PHE A 108 -11.88 13.50 14.97
C PHE A 108 -13.07 12.68 14.44
N PRO A 109 -12.85 11.43 13.98
CA PRO A 109 -13.94 10.60 13.49
C PRO A 109 -14.95 10.39 14.61
N LEU A 110 -16.23 10.64 14.30
CA LEU A 110 -17.32 10.49 15.25
C LEU A 110 -17.97 9.10 15.13
N PRO A 111 -18.44 8.50 16.24
CA PRO A 111 -19.03 7.16 16.25
C PRO A 111 -20.37 7.13 15.50
N GLY A 112 -20.77 5.95 14.99
CA GLY A 112 -22.07 5.73 14.34
C GLY A 112 -22.17 6.34 12.92
N ALA A 113 -21.52 5.72 11.95
CA ALA A 113 -21.56 6.18 10.56
C ALA A 113 -22.94 6.04 9.89
N THR A 114 -23.73 5.04 10.26
CA THR A 114 -24.97 4.64 9.55
C THR A 114 -25.98 5.76 9.38
N ASP A 115 -26.26 6.53 10.44
CA ASP A 115 -27.29 7.58 10.46
C ASP A 115 -26.70 8.98 10.23
N ARG A 116 -25.43 9.05 9.82
CA ARG A 116 -24.73 10.32 9.71
C ARG A 116 -25.21 11.13 8.52
N LYS A 117 -25.40 12.43 8.76
CA LYS A 117 -25.60 13.46 7.74
C LYS A 117 -24.26 14.19 7.53
N LEU A 118 -23.85 14.35 6.27
CA LEU A 118 -22.68 15.14 5.89
C LEU A 118 -23.14 16.43 5.23
N ASP A 119 -22.77 17.56 5.81
CA ASP A 119 -22.89 18.87 5.18
C ASP A 119 -21.81 19.06 4.10
N LEU A 120 -21.87 20.18 3.40
CA LEU A 120 -20.93 20.47 2.31
C LEU A 120 -19.47 20.50 2.80
N PRO A 121 -19.08 21.22 3.88
CA PRO A 121 -17.69 21.22 4.35
C PRO A 121 -17.17 19.82 4.73
N ALA A 122 -17.98 19.00 5.41
CA ALA A 122 -17.58 17.64 5.76
C ALA A 122 -17.45 16.77 4.50
N PHE A 123 -18.40 16.87 3.57
CA PHE A 123 -18.32 16.18 2.30
C PHE A 123 -17.06 16.55 1.51
N GLU A 124 -16.76 17.85 1.39
CA GLU A 124 -15.60 18.32 0.65
C GLU A 124 -14.28 17.85 1.28
N ARG A 125 -14.16 17.89 2.61
CA ARG A 125 -12.99 17.30 3.30
C ARG A 125 -12.83 15.82 2.94
N GLY A 126 -13.91 15.04 3.05
CA GLY A 126 -13.90 13.61 2.71
C GLY A 126 -13.51 13.36 1.26
N LEU A 127 -14.12 14.09 0.32
CA LEU A 127 -13.84 14.00 -1.12
C LEU A 127 -12.40 14.37 -1.45
N ILE A 128 -11.87 15.46 -0.89
CA ILE A 128 -10.51 15.94 -1.16
C ILE A 128 -9.48 14.93 -0.62
N LEU A 129 -9.64 14.52 0.65
CA LEU A 129 -8.72 13.57 1.28
C LEU A 129 -8.71 12.22 0.55
N LEU A 130 -9.87 11.70 0.15
CA LEU A 130 -9.98 10.37 -0.44
C LEU A 130 -9.76 10.34 -1.96
N SER A 131 -10.38 11.25 -2.69
CA SER A 131 -10.50 11.18 -4.16
C SER A 131 -9.59 12.16 -4.88
N LEU A 132 -8.95 13.10 -4.17
CA LEU A 132 -8.08 14.15 -4.73
C LEU A 132 -6.69 14.19 -4.06
N GLN A 133 -6.24 13.07 -3.48
CA GLN A 133 -4.93 12.90 -2.83
C GLN A 133 -4.63 13.90 -1.70
N GLY A 134 -5.65 14.49 -1.07
CA GLY A 134 -5.46 15.44 0.03
C GLY A 134 -4.73 14.83 1.24
N THR A 135 -4.74 13.50 1.39
CA THR A 135 -3.95 12.78 2.41
C THR A 135 -2.44 13.00 2.30
N ARG A 136 -1.92 13.42 1.15
CA ARG A 136 -0.49 13.78 0.97
C ARG A 136 -0.11 15.08 1.67
N LEU A 137 -1.08 15.97 1.91
CA LEU A 137 -0.86 17.21 2.65
C LEU A 137 -0.70 16.94 4.14
N LEU A 138 -1.40 15.93 4.66
CA LEU A 138 -1.33 15.55 6.07
C LEU A 138 0.10 15.15 6.47
N GLY A 139 0.57 15.71 7.59
CA GLY A 139 1.93 15.49 8.09
C GLY A 139 3.01 16.31 7.37
N THR A 140 2.61 17.23 6.47
CA THR A 140 3.53 18.15 5.80
C THR A 140 3.35 19.58 6.30
N VAL A 141 4.42 20.36 6.21
CA VAL A 141 4.44 21.77 6.55
C VAL A 141 5.02 22.56 5.39
N GLU A 142 4.25 23.52 4.89
CA GLU A 142 4.71 24.47 3.88
C GLU A 142 5.45 25.63 4.56
N ASP A 143 6.60 26.00 4.02
CA ASP A 143 7.33 27.18 4.47
C ASP A 143 6.96 28.46 3.73
N ASP A 144 7.39 29.61 4.28
CA ASP A 144 7.12 30.93 3.68
C ASP A 144 7.71 31.08 2.26
N PHE A 145 8.50 30.11 1.78
CA PHE A 145 9.09 30.07 0.44
C PHE A 145 8.44 29.02 -0.48
N GLY A 146 7.37 28.34 -0.02
CA GLY A 146 6.65 27.33 -0.76
C GLY A 146 7.30 25.94 -0.76
N HIS A 147 8.31 25.69 0.09
CA HIS A 147 8.85 24.35 0.26
C HIS A 147 8.05 23.57 1.30
N CYS A 148 7.67 22.34 0.97
CA CYS A 148 6.97 21.47 1.90
C CYS A 148 7.90 20.43 2.52
N TRP A 149 7.78 20.29 3.84
CA TRP A 149 8.61 19.41 4.65
C TRP A 149 7.74 18.39 5.39
N GLY A 150 8.11 17.11 5.33
CA GLY A 150 7.57 16.11 6.25
C GLY A 150 8.14 16.23 7.67
N ARG A 151 7.65 15.42 8.60
CA ARG A 151 8.14 15.36 9.99
C ARG A 151 9.66 15.17 10.06
N ILE A 152 10.35 16.01 10.85
CA ILE A 152 11.83 16.01 10.97
C ILE A 152 12.42 14.66 11.40
N ASN A 153 11.71 13.80 12.14
CA ASN A 153 12.28 12.54 12.62
C ASN A 153 11.89 11.32 11.78
N ASP A 154 10.96 11.48 10.82
CA ASP A 154 10.46 10.38 10.02
C ASP A 154 11.04 10.44 8.60
N PRO A 155 11.42 9.30 8.00
CA PRO A 155 11.89 9.26 6.62
C PRO A 155 10.75 9.58 5.63
N CYS A 156 9.54 9.07 5.90
CA CYS A 156 8.34 9.28 5.09
C CYS A 156 7.05 9.10 5.91
N SER A 157 5.91 9.61 5.43
CA SER A 157 4.61 9.46 6.12
C SER A 157 3.76 8.28 5.62
N CYS A 158 4.28 7.45 4.71
CA CYS A 158 3.59 6.28 4.14
C CYS A 158 2.98 5.37 5.22
N ARG A 159 3.71 5.12 6.31
CA ARG A 159 3.26 4.27 7.42
C ARG A 159 2.00 4.83 8.10
N PHE A 160 1.94 6.13 8.35
CA PHE A 160 0.77 6.75 8.98
C PHE A 160 -0.45 6.69 8.05
N ARG A 161 -0.25 6.93 6.75
CA ARG A 161 -1.33 6.92 5.75
C ARG A 161 -1.94 5.53 5.58
N ILE A 162 -1.12 4.48 5.46
CA ILE A 162 -1.66 3.11 5.34
C ILE A 162 -2.40 2.67 6.61
N ASN A 163 -1.88 2.98 7.80
CA ASN A 163 -2.56 2.67 9.07
C ASN A 163 -3.89 3.42 9.22
N ARG A 164 -3.98 4.65 8.67
CA ARG A 164 -5.23 5.42 8.64
C ARG A 164 -6.30 4.75 7.77
N ILE A 165 -5.93 4.10 6.66
CA ILE A 165 -6.86 3.33 5.82
C ILE A 165 -7.50 2.21 6.65
N PHE A 166 -6.69 1.44 7.37
CA PHE A 166 -7.15 0.38 8.26
C PHE A 166 -8.11 0.88 9.35
N ARG A 167 -7.81 2.02 10.00
CA ARG A 167 -8.74 2.65 10.94
C ARG A 167 -10.04 3.12 10.28
N SER A 168 -9.98 3.62 9.05
CA SER A 168 -11.15 4.14 8.33
C SER A 168 -12.17 3.07 7.95
N ILE A 169 -11.74 1.82 7.79
CA ILE A 169 -12.64 0.68 7.52
C ILE A 169 -13.12 -0.02 8.79
N SER A 170 -12.69 0.45 9.97
CA SER A 170 -13.06 -0.13 11.26
C SER A 170 -14.36 0.45 11.79
N LEU A 171 -15.04 -0.32 12.64
CA LEU A 171 -16.08 0.22 13.50
C LEU A 171 -15.43 0.84 14.74
N VAL A 172 -15.72 2.11 15.02
CA VAL A 172 -15.32 2.78 16.27
C VAL A 172 -16.18 2.19 17.39
N ASN A 173 -15.58 1.46 18.33
CA ASN A 173 -16.26 1.03 19.54
C ASN A 173 -15.83 1.94 20.70
N CYS A 174 -16.75 2.77 21.20
CA CYS A 174 -16.53 3.63 22.35
C CYS A 174 -16.87 2.94 23.69
N GLN A 175 -17.20 1.65 23.70
CA GLN A 175 -17.48 0.96 24.95
C GLN A 175 -16.19 0.69 25.71
N SER A 176 -16.08 1.27 26.91
CA SER A 176 -15.11 0.91 27.94
C SER A 176 -15.22 -0.59 28.22
N SER A 177 -14.46 -1.42 27.50
CA SER A 177 -14.46 -2.84 27.74
C SER A 177 -13.57 -3.11 28.95
N SER A 178 -14.19 -3.57 30.04
CA SER A 178 -13.55 -4.14 31.23
C SER A 178 -12.85 -5.48 30.96
N ASN A 179 -12.51 -5.78 29.70
CA ASN A 179 -11.89 -7.03 29.29
C ASN A 179 -10.48 -6.74 28.75
N PRO A 180 -9.41 -7.08 29.50
CA PRO A 180 -8.03 -6.65 29.21
C PRO A 180 -7.39 -7.35 28.00
N GLN A 181 -8.11 -8.21 27.27
CA GLN A 181 -7.55 -8.96 26.14
C GLN A 181 -7.67 -8.28 24.77
N VAL A 182 -8.42 -7.17 24.64
CA VAL A 182 -8.42 -6.38 23.40
C VAL A 182 -7.51 -5.19 23.63
N ALA A 183 -6.21 -5.39 23.49
CA ALA A 183 -5.25 -4.30 23.41
C ALA A 183 -5.63 -3.44 22.19
N GLY A 184 -6.33 -2.33 22.46
CA GLY A 184 -6.80 -1.40 21.44
C GLY A 184 -5.63 -0.82 20.65
N PHE A 185 -5.86 -0.63 19.35
CA PHE A 185 -4.97 0.05 18.42
C PHE A 185 -4.90 1.56 18.70
N ASP A 186 -4.22 1.97 19.76
CA ASP A 186 -4.11 3.38 20.15
C ASP A 186 -2.88 4.09 19.53
N THR A 187 -2.02 3.36 18.82
CA THR A 187 -0.64 3.83 18.55
C THR A 187 -0.49 5.00 17.59
N PHE A 188 -1.55 5.48 16.93
CA PHE A 188 -1.44 6.54 15.91
C PHE A 188 -2.59 7.58 15.92
N ILE A 189 -3.47 7.60 16.92
CA ILE A 189 -4.57 8.59 16.96
C ILE A 189 -4.01 9.99 17.20
N THR A 190 -3.10 10.12 18.16
CA THR A 190 -2.37 11.37 18.41
C THR A 190 -1.61 11.82 17.16
N ASP A 191 -1.00 10.88 16.44
CA ASP A 191 -0.30 11.17 15.18
C ASP A 191 -1.22 11.67 14.07
N ASP A 192 -2.46 11.19 13.98
CA ASP A 192 -3.45 11.72 13.02
C ASP A 192 -3.79 13.19 13.32
N VAL A 193 -3.91 13.55 14.60
CA VAL A 193 -4.15 14.94 14.99
C VAL A 193 -2.93 15.81 14.70
N ILE A 194 -1.73 15.33 15.00
CA ILE A 194 -0.47 16.02 14.66
C ILE A 194 -0.37 16.22 13.13
N ASP A 195 -0.67 15.18 12.35
CA ASP A 195 -0.67 15.23 10.89
C ASP A 195 -1.68 16.23 10.32
N ALA A 196 -2.81 16.45 11.01
CA ALA A 196 -3.80 17.46 10.64
C ALA A 196 -3.42 18.88 11.12
N ILE A 197 -2.63 19.01 12.19
CA ILE A 197 -2.11 20.30 12.67
C ILE A 197 -1.03 20.84 11.73
N LEU A 198 -0.11 19.99 11.28
CA LEU A 198 1.09 20.39 10.54
C LEU A 198 0.79 21.27 9.30
N PRO A 199 -0.21 20.97 8.45
CA PRO A 199 -0.51 21.76 7.24
C PRO A 199 -1.05 23.17 7.54
N ILE A 200 -1.64 23.36 8.72
CA ILE A 200 -2.23 24.63 9.16
C ILE A 200 -1.35 25.35 10.19
N PHE A 201 -0.22 24.74 10.55
CA PHE A 201 0.68 25.29 11.56
C PHE A 201 1.36 26.56 11.00
N PRO A 202 1.43 27.66 11.78
CA PRO A 202 2.09 28.88 11.36
C PRO A 202 3.62 28.71 11.36
N PHE A 203 4.14 28.06 10.30
CA PHE A 203 5.53 27.65 10.17
C PHE A 203 6.50 28.79 9.85
N HIS A 204 7.75 28.58 10.25
CA HIS A 204 8.91 29.31 9.74
C HIS A 204 10.15 28.40 9.85
N PRO A 205 11.11 28.39 8.90
CA PRO A 205 12.26 27.47 8.92
C PRO A 205 13.10 27.48 10.21
N LYS A 206 13.14 28.62 10.92
CA LYS A 206 13.82 28.76 12.24
C LYS A 206 12.94 28.49 13.47
N LEU A 207 11.64 28.26 13.28
CA LEU A 207 10.65 27.99 14.33
C LEU A 207 9.83 26.75 13.92
N TYR A 208 10.53 25.62 13.89
CA TYR A 208 9.95 24.34 13.48
C TYR A 208 8.97 23.83 14.55
N PRO A 209 7.80 23.25 14.17
CA PRO A 209 6.88 22.61 15.10
C PRO A 209 7.53 21.38 15.73
N SER A 210 7.91 21.46 17.01
CA SER A 210 8.45 20.29 17.70
C SER A 210 7.32 19.35 18.15
N LEU A 211 7.58 18.04 18.14
CA LEU A 211 6.64 17.05 18.69
C LEU A 211 6.34 17.34 20.17
N ASP A 212 7.33 17.82 20.93
CA ASP A 212 7.14 18.24 22.33
C ASP A 212 6.04 19.31 22.52
N GLN A 213 5.78 20.13 21.50
CA GLN A 213 4.72 21.14 21.53
C GLN A 213 3.40 20.59 20.96
N LEU A 214 3.48 19.74 19.94
CA LEU A 214 2.29 19.24 19.23
C LEU A 214 1.61 18.07 19.95
N THR A 215 2.36 17.19 20.59
CA THR A 215 1.81 16.03 21.32
C THR A 215 0.84 16.47 22.43
N PRO A 216 1.19 17.40 23.34
CA PRO A 216 0.25 17.84 24.37
C PRO A 216 -0.99 18.53 23.81
N LEU A 217 -0.85 19.27 22.71
CA LEU A 217 -2.00 19.88 22.03
C LEU A 217 -2.91 18.81 21.43
N ALA A 218 -2.34 17.83 20.72
CA ALA A 218 -3.08 16.74 20.10
C ALA A 218 -3.84 15.90 21.14
N GLU A 219 -3.18 15.53 22.24
CA GLU A 219 -3.80 14.82 23.36
C GLU A 219 -4.93 15.65 24.01
N GLY A 220 -4.70 16.95 24.19
CA GLY A 220 -5.72 17.88 24.70
C GLY A 220 -6.95 17.97 23.81
N LEU A 221 -6.77 18.00 22.49
CA LEU A 221 -7.85 18.02 21.50
C LEU A 221 -8.64 16.70 21.44
N LEU A 222 -8.02 15.59 21.85
CA LEU A 222 -8.68 14.29 21.89
C LEU A 222 -9.53 14.09 23.15
N GLU A 223 -9.41 14.95 24.18
CA GLU A 223 -10.22 14.90 25.41
C GLU A 223 -10.33 13.50 26.05
N GLN A 224 -9.24 12.71 26.03
CA GLN A 224 -9.19 11.31 26.52
C GLN A 224 -10.03 10.29 25.71
N ARG A 225 -10.39 10.58 24.45
CA ARG A 225 -11.02 9.59 23.56
C ARG A 225 -10.05 8.46 23.25
N THR A 226 -10.18 7.35 23.97
CA THR A 226 -9.55 6.07 23.67
C THR A 226 -10.40 5.30 22.67
N ASN A 227 -10.49 5.81 21.44
CA ASN A 227 -11.24 5.13 20.39
C ASN A 227 -10.56 3.79 20.09
N GLN A 228 -11.23 2.69 20.44
CA GLN A 228 -10.77 1.36 20.04
C GLN A 228 -11.32 1.04 18.66
N TYR A 229 -10.40 0.81 17.71
CA TYR A 229 -10.74 0.37 16.37
C TYR A 229 -10.72 -1.15 16.31
N GLN A 230 -11.85 -1.75 15.93
CA GLN A 230 -11.94 -3.18 15.65
C GLN A 230 -12.06 -3.40 14.14
N MET A 231 -11.00 -3.96 13.56
CA MET A 231 -10.92 -4.27 12.13
C MET A 231 -11.31 -5.72 11.89
N LYS A 232 -12.42 -5.97 11.19
CA LYS A 232 -12.81 -7.32 10.82
C LYS A 232 -12.09 -7.75 9.55
N VAL A 233 -11.66 -9.02 9.50
CA VAL A 233 -11.03 -9.61 8.31
C VAL A 233 -11.97 -9.49 7.10
N ASN A 234 -13.26 -9.76 7.28
CA ASN A 234 -14.26 -9.70 6.21
C ASN A 234 -14.44 -8.28 5.65
N ASP A 235 -14.29 -7.24 6.49
CA ASP A 235 -14.42 -5.86 6.03
C ASP A 235 -13.21 -5.49 5.16
N PHE A 236 -12.01 -5.91 5.57
CA PHE A 236 -10.82 -5.73 4.76
C PHE A 236 -10.87 -6.54 3.46
N ALA A 237 -11.35 -7.79 3.49
CA ALA A 237 -11.55 -8.61 2.30
C ALA A 237 -12.54 -7.98 1.31
N ALA A 238 -13.62 -7.36 1.79
CA ALA A 238 -14.58 -6.65 0.94
C ALA A 238 -13.94 -5.42 0.26
N LEU A 239 -13.10 -4.66 0.97
CA LEU A 239 -12.33 -3.56 0.38
C LEU A 239 -11.37 -4.09 -0.71
N LEU A 240 -10.58 -5.12 -0.40
CA LEU A 240 -9.65 -5.71 -1.36
C LEU A 240 -10.36 -6.27 -2.59
N SER A 241 -11.53 -6.89 -2.41
CA SER A 241 -12.36 -7.39 -3.51
C SER A 241 -12.79 -6.26 -4.45
N LEU A 242 -13.21 -5.10 -3.92
CA LEU A 242 -13.50 -3.93 -4.75
C LEU A 242 -12.26 -3.41 -5.49
N ILE A 243 -11.11 -3.36 -4.82
CA ILE A 243 -9.84 -2.94 -5.45
C ILE A 243 -9.46 -3.91 -6.58
N MET A 244 -9.63 -5.22 -6.41
CA MET A 244 -9.34 -6.21 -7.45
C MET A 244 -10.30 -6.13 -8.65
N ARG A 245 -11.47 -5.52 -8.48
CA ARG A 245 -12.43 -5.26 -9.57
C ARG A 245 -12.11 -3.97 -10.32
N LEU A 246 -11.20 -3.14 -9.83
CA LEU A 246 -10.89 -1.86 -10.44
C LEU A 246 -10.15 -2.06 -11.78
N ARG A 247 -10.73 -1.53 -12.85
CA ARG A 247 -10.06 -1.30 -14.14
C ARG A 247 -9.67 0.17 -14.22
N VAL A 248 -8.46 0.40 -14.70
CA VAL A 248 -7.88 1.73 -14.81
C VAL A 248 -7.42 1.95 -16.25
N TYR A 249 -7.73 3.11 -16.80
CA TYR A 249 -7.47 3.48 -18.18
C TYR A 249 -6.36 4.53 -18.28
N LYS A 250 -5.64 4.58 -19.41
CA LYS A 250 -4.55 5.54 -19.60
C LYS A 250 -4.95 7.02 -19.39
N PRO A 251 -6.12 7.50 -19.86
CA PRO A 251 -6.52 8.89 -19.65
C PRO A 251 -6.65 9.24 -18.16
N THR A 252 -6.23 10.45 -17.78
CA THR A 252 -6.28 10.91 -16.39
C THR A 252 -7.54 11.74 -16.09
N TRP A 253 -8.08 11.55 -14.89
CA TRP A 253 -9.10 12.40 -14.27
C TRP A 253 -8.43 13.29 -13.22
N GLY A 254 -8.36 14.59 -13.50
CA GLY A 254 -7.56 15.53 -12.72
C GLY A 254 -6.07 15.39 -13.01
N ARG A 255 -5.22 15.65 -12.01
CA ARG A 255 -3.75 15.59 -12.17
C ARG A 255 -3.17 14.19 -11.99
N ASP A 256 -3.65 13.45 -11.01
CA ASP A 256 -2.91 12.30 -10.47
C ASP A 256 -3.68 10.97 -10.49
N PHE A 257 -4.92 10.96 -10.97
CA PHE A 257 -5.72 9.73 -11.09
C PHE A 257 -6.07 9.42 -12.51
N HIS A 258 -6.25 8.15 -12.78
CA HIS A 258 -6.71 7.65 -14.05
C HIS A 258 -8.23 7.48 -14.04
N TYR A 259 -8.86 7.56 -15.21
CA TYR A 259 -10.25 7.12 -15.32
C TYR A 259 -10.34 5.62 -15.02
N GLY A 260 -11.39 5.19 -14.34
CA GLY A 260 -11.60 3.81 -13.98
C GLY A 260 -13.02 3.31 -14.18
N SER A 261 -13.19 2.00 -14.07
CA SER A 261 -14.47 1.30 -14.04
C SER A 261 -14.34 0.05 -13.17
N PHE A 262 -15.46 -0.63 -12.92
CA PHE A 262 -15.46 -1.87 -12.16
C PHE A 262 -15.78 -3.06 -13.06
N GLU A 263 -15.04 -4.14 -12.87
CA GLU A 263 -15.40 -5.45 -13.40
C GLU A 263 -16.52 -6.09 -12.59
N ASP A 264 -17.18 -7.07 -13.20
CA ASP A 264 -18.10 -7.95 -12.49
C ASP A 264 -17.41 -8.68 -11.34
N SER A 265 -18.21 -8.99 -10.31
CA SER A 265 -17.77 -9.84 -9.21
C SER A 265 -17.45 -11.24 -9.73
N SER A 266 -16.28 -11.76 -9.36
CA SER A 266 -15.91 -13.15 -9.62
C SER A 266 -15.50 -13.83 -8.32
N LEU A 267 -15.91 -15.09 -8.15
CA LEU A 267 -15.56 -15.90 -6.99
C LEU A 267 -14.04 -15.97 -6.79
N GLU A 268 -13.29 -16.00 -7.89
CA GLU A 268 -11.82 -16.09 -7.88
C GLU A 268 -11.16 -14.85 -7.25
N LYS A 269 -11.66 -13.65 -7.57
CA LYS A 269 -11.16 -12.41 -6.98
C LYS A 269 -11.58 -12.27 -5.52
N GLU A 270 -12.80 -12.68 -5.19
CA GLU A 270 -13.27 -12.71 -3.81
C GLU A 270 -12.46 -13.67 -2.95
N GLU A 271 -12.11 -14.85 -3.47
CA GLU A 271 -11.25 -15.81 -2.81
C GLU A 271 -9.84 -15.24 -2.59
N LEU A 272 -9.22 -14.65 -3.62
CA LEU A 272 -7.92 -13.99 -3.51
C LEU A 272 -7.94 -12.84 -2.48
N ALA A 273 -8.98 -12.01 -2.49
CA ALA A 273 -9.15 -10.93 -1.53
C ALA A 273 -9.27 -11.47 -0.09
N ASN A 274 -10.00 -12.57 0.10
CA ASN A 274 -10.08 -13.25 1.40
C ASN A 274 -8.74 -13.82 1.84
N ILE A 275 -7.97 -14.43 0.92
CA ILE A 275 -6.64 -14.99 1.21
C ILE A 275 -5.67 -13.87 1.63
N LEU A 276 -5.65 -12.74 0.91
CA LEU A 276 -4.84 -11.57 1.30
C LEU A 276 -5.29 -10.95 2.61
N ALA A 277 -6.60 -10.79 2.84
CA ALA A 277 -7.09 -10.25 4.11
C ALA A 277 -6.72 -11.15 5.30
N ARG A 278 -6.74 -12.48 5.10
CA ARG A 278 -6.36 -13.45 6.12
C ARG A 278 -4.87 -13.44 6.46
N SER A 279 -4.01 -12.87 5.61
CA SER A 279 -2.60 -12.70 5.98
C SER A 279 -2.38 -11.66 7.08
N PHE A 280 -3.43 -10.93 7.47
CA PHE A 280 -3.41 -9.95 8.54
C PHE A 280 -4.07 -10.45 9.84
N CYS A 281 -4.45 -11.73 9.93
CA CYS A 281 -5.02 -12.31 11.15
C CYS A 281 -4.22 -13.51 11.65
N HIS A 282 -4.24 -13.74 12.96
CA HIS A 282 -3.65 -14.94 13.56
C HIS A 282 -4.62 -16.11 13.40
N GLY A 283 -4.22 -17.14 12.64
CA GLY A 283 -5.02 -18.35 12.47
C GLY A 283 -6.40 -18.10 11.86
N GLN A 284 -7.46 -18.33 12.65
CA GLN A 284 -8.87 -18.22 12.24
C GLN A 284 -9.59 -17.04 12.93
N ASP A 285 -8.82 -16.05 13.39
CA ASP A 285 -9.38 -14.88 14.06
C ASP A 285 -10.31 -14.09 13.13
N LYS A 286 -11.39 -13.56 13.71
CA LYS A 286 -12.35 -12.71 12.98
C LYS A 286 -11.83 -11.29 12.75
N TYR A 287 -10.79 -10.90 13.48
CA TYR A 287 -10.23 -9.55 13.50
C TYR A 287 -8.79 -9.54 13.00
N LEU A 288 -8.35 -8.39 12.47
CA LEU A 288 -6.97 -8.19 12.07
C LEU A 288 -6.07 -8.09 13.31
N ALA A 289 -4.88 -8.68 13.24
CA ALA A 289 -3.88 -8.64 14.28
C ALA A 289 -3.11 -7.30 14.27
N PRO A 290 -2.91 -6.67 15.45
CA PRO A 290 -2.30 -5.36 15.47
C PRO A 290 -0.90 -5.23 14.90
N ASP A 291 -0.05 -6.18 15.22
CA ASP A 291 1.33 -6.21 14.75
C ASP A 291 1.44 -6.34 13.21
N LEU A 292 0.52 -7.07 12.58
CA LEU A 292 0.47 -7.23 11.12
C LEU A 292 -0.03 -5.96 10.43
N VAL A 293 -1.03 -5.28 11.00
CA VAL A 293 -1.50 -3.97 10.48
C VAL A 293 -0.39 -2.91 10.57
N LEU A 294 0.40 -2.90 11.65
CA LEU A 294 1.54 -1.98 11.79
C LEU A 294 2.61 -2.20 10.71
N ARG A 295 2.71 -3.42 10.16
CA ARG A 295 3.60 -3.81 9.05
C ARG A 295 2.91 -3.84 7.69
N ALA A 296 1.70 -3.33 7.58
CA ALA A 296 0.97 -3.35 6.32
C ALA A 296 1.72 -2.69 5.16
N LEU A 297 2.60 -1.71 5.43
CA LEU A 297 3.42 -1.07 4.41
C LEU A 297 4.42 -2.05 3.77
N ASP A 298 4.91 -3.02 4.53
CA ASP A 298 5.83 -4.05 4.02
C ASP A 298 5.06 -5.17 3.31
N ILE A 299 3.82 -5.45 3.73
CA ILE A 299 2.98 -6.53 3.18
C ILE A 299 2.25 -6.08 1.90
N LEU A 300 1.58 -4.92 1.93
CA LEU A 300 0.80 -4.34 0.83
C LEU A 300 1.19 -2.87 0.58
N PRO A 301 2.44 -2.60 0.17
CA PRO A 301 2.98 -1.26 -0.06
C PRO A 301 2.16 -0.37 -0.99
N ASN A 302 1.46 -0.96 -1.96
CA ASN A 302 0.72 -0.22 -2.98
C ASN A 302 -0.77 -0.06 -2.63
N LEU A 303 -1.22 -0.55 -1.47
CA LEU A 303 -2.61 -0.42 -1.01
C LEU A 303 -3.07 1.03 -0.96
N GLU A 304 -2.22 1.95 -0.50
CA GLU A 304 -2.55 3.37 -0.40
C GLU A 304 -2.96 3.96 -1.75
N GLN A 305 -2.19 3.66 -2.80
CA GLN A 305 -2.45 4.14 -4.15
C GLN A 305 -3.75 3.58 -4.70
N GLU A 306 -3.95 2.26 -4.62
CA GLU A 306 -5.14 1.59 -5.14
C GLU A 306 -6.39 1.98 -4.37
N PHE A 307 -6.27 2.22 -3.06
CA PHE A 307 -7.36 2.75 -2.23
C PHE A 307 -7.80 4.14 -2.70
N HIS A 308 -6.86 5.03 -2.96
CA HIS A 308 -7.18 6.37 -3.46
C HIS A 308 -7.71 6.35 -4.91
N GLN A 309 -7.17 5.47 -5.77
CA GLN A 309 -7.69 5.28 -7.13
C GLN A 309 -9.12 4.69 -7.12
N LEU A 310 -9.43 3.78 -6.18
CA LEU A 310 -10.80 3.31 -5.94
C LEU A 310 -11.73 4.49 -5.63
N TRP A 311 -11.35 5.33 -4.66
CA TRP A 311 -12.13 6.51 -4.29
C TRP A 311 -12.34 7.48 -5.44
N ALA A 312 -11.28 7.79 -6.19
CA ALA A 312 -11.38 8.61 -7.38
C ALA A 312 -12.39 8.02 -8.38
N THR A 313 -12.34 6.71 -8.61
CA THR A 313 -13.24 6.01 -9.53
C THR A 313 -14.69 6.08 -9.08
N LEU A 314 -14.97 5.94 -7.77
CA LEU A 314 -16.33 6.02 -7.22
C LEU A 314 -17.03 7.36 -7.52
N PHE A 315 -16.27 8.46 -7.56
CA PHE A 315 -16.77 9.82 -7.79
C PHE A 315 -16.56 10.35 -9.21
N GLN A 316 -15.94 9.58 -10.10
CA GLN A 316 -15.83 9.93 -11.51
C GLN A 316 -17.21 9.94 -12.18
N PRO A 317 -17.43 10.86 -13.14
CA PRO A 317 -18.64 10.82 -13.97
C PRO A 317 -18.64 9.56 -14.84
N SER A 318 -19.83 9.02 -15.11
CA SER A 318 -20.01 7.86 -15.99
C SER A 318 -19.39 8.13 -17.36
N THR A 319 -18.53 7.21 -17.82
CA THR A 319 -17.76 7.33 -19.07
C THR A 319 -18.61 7.22 -20.35
N SER A 320 -19.95 7.20 -20.25
CA SER A 320 -20.85 6.78 -21.34
C SER A 320 -20.92 7.72 -22.55
N THR A 321 -20.28 8.90 -22.53
CA THR A 321 -20.55 9.92 -23.58
C THR A 321 -19.34 10.58 -24.24
N GLY A 322 -18.09 10.19 -23.97
CA GLY A 322 -16.98 10.96 -24.57
C GLY A 322 -15.57 10.42 -24.56
N ILE A 323 -15.30 9.22 -24.04
CA ILE A 323 -13.94 8.66 -24.15
C ILE A 323 -13.89 7.78 -25.42
N PRO A 324 -13.08 8.13 -26.44
CA PRO A 324 -13.01 7.39 -27.68
C PRO A 324 -12.53 5.98 -27.39
N ASN A 325 -13.27 4.97 -27.88
CA ASN A 325 -12.94 3.54 -27.93
C ASN A 325 -11.66 3.21 -27.16
N LEU A 326 -11.79 3.16 -25.83
CA LEU A 326 -10.73 2.67 -24.97
C LEU A 326 -10.44 1.27 -25.47
N GLY A 327 -9.25 1.06 -26.04
CA GLY A 327 -8.78 -0.26 -26.42
C GLY A 327 -8.90 -1.14 -25.20
N ILE A 328 -10.00 -1.90 -25.14
CA ILE A 328 -10.19 -2.94 -24.16
C ILE A 328 -9.17 -3.97 -24.63
N GLU A 329 -7.98 -3.97 -24.03
CA GLU A 329 -7.18 -5.18 -23.99
C GLU A 329 -8.02 -6.18 -23.18
N SER A 330 -8.96 -6.80 -23.89
CA SER A 330 -9.73 -7.95 -23.44
C SER A 330 -8.72 -9.08 -23.37
N SER A 331 -7.94 -9.09 -22.29
CA SER A 331 -7.31 -10.31 -21.84
C SER A 331 -8.46 -11.24 -21.47
N ALA A 332 -8.74 -12.21 -22.34
CA ALA A 332 -9.75 -13.26 -22.13
C ALA A 332 -9.46 -14.12 -20.89
N ASP A 333 -8.30 -13.94 -20.26
CA ASP A 333 -7.84 -14.63 -19.08
C ASP A 333 -8.21 -13.87 -17.81
N THR A 334 -9.48 -13.96 -17.42
CA THR A 334 -10.04 -13.30 -16.23
C THR A 334 -9.33 -13.73 -14.95
N THR A 335 -8.86 -14.98 -14.88
CA THR A 335 -8.13 -15.53 -13.73
C THR A 335 -6.75 -14.89 -13.60
N MET A 336 -5.97 -14.80 -14.69
CA MET A 336 -4.68 -14.11 -14.67
C MET A 336 -4.83 -12.63 -14.32
N ASN A 337 -5.87 -11.96 -14.82
CA ASN A 337 -6.14 -10.56 -14.46
C ASN A 337 -6.35 -10.40 -12.95
N GLY A 338 -7.08 -11.31 -12.30
CA GLY A 338 -7.26 -11.33 -10.83
C GLY A 338 -5.94 -11.52 -10.08
N ILE A 339 -5.08 -12.45 -10.54
CA ILE A 339 -3.76 -12.70 -9.95
C ILE A 339 -2.87 -11.47 -10.07
N LEU A 340 -2.78 -10.86 -11.26
CA LEU A 340 -1.95 -9.67 -11.48
C LEU A 340 -2.43 -8.47 -10.66
N ARG A 341 -3.75 -8.30 -10.48
CA ARG A 341 -4.33 -7.28 -9.58
C ARG A 341 -3.98 -7.51 -8.12
N ALA A 342 -4.01 -8.76 -7.65
CA ALA A 342 -3.56 -9.11 -6.31
C ALA A 342 -2.05 -8.82 -6.15
N VAL A 343 -1.24 -9.19 -7.15
CA VAL A 343 0.20 -8.96 -7.16
C VAL A 343 0.57 -7.46 -7.16
N SER A 344 -0.17 -6.60 -7.87
CA SER A 344 0.10 -5.15 -7.87
C SER A 344 0.00 -4.50 -6.48
N LEU A 345 -0.69 -5.13 -5.52
CA LEU A 345 -0.80 -4.59 -4.16
C LEU A 345 0.52 -4.67 -3.38
N PHE A 346 1.41 -5.59 -3.74
CA PHE A 346 2.68 -5.82 -3.05
C PHE A 346 3.93 -5.80 -3.93
N ILE A 347 3.76 -5.72 -5.26
CA ILE A 347 4.84 -5.54 -6.23
C ILE A 347 4.60 -4.24 -7.01
N PRO A 348 5.60 -3.34 -7.11
CA PRO A 348 6.93 -3.43 -6.51
C PRO A 348 6.91 -3.24 -4.98
N PRO A 349 7.93 -3.74 -4.25
CA PRO A 349 8.01 -3.58 -2.79
C PRO A 349 8.25 -2.13 -2.37
N PHE A 350 7.91 -1.81 -1.12
CA PHE A 350 8.20 -0.49 -0.55
C PHE A 350 9.69 -0.17 -0.58
N GLN A 351 10.03 1.00 -1.10
CA GLN A 351 11.36 1.59 -1.00
C GLN A 351 11.29 2.86 -0.15
N ALA A 352 12.05 2.88 0.93
CA ALA A 352 12.14 4.07 1.78
C ALA A 352 12.73 5.23 0.98
N HIS A 353 12.18 6.42 1.18
CA HIS A 353 12.57 7.63 0.48
C HIS A 353 12.67 8.81 1.46
N LYS A 354 13.17 9.95 0.95
CA LYS A 354 13.32 11.18 1.73
C LYS A 354 11.98 11.90 1.91
N ARG A 355 11.95 12.82 2.88
CA ARG A 355 10.76 13.52 3.45
C ARG A 355 9.83 14.27 2.48
N SER A 356 10.23 14.50 1.23
CA SER A 356 9.42 15.26 0.26
C SER A 356 8.55 14.31 -0.55
N GLU A 357 7.28 14.18 -0.14
CA GLU A 357 6.28 13.34 -0.82
C GLU A 357 5.56 14.09 -1.96
N LEU A 358 5.68 15.43 -2.03
CA LEU A 358 5.07 16.21 -3.10
C LEU A 358 5.62 15.89 -4.49
N LEU A 359 6.89 15.43 -4.55
CA LEU A 359 7.54 15.03 -5.80
C LEU A 359 7.38 13.54 -6.10
N ARG A 360 6.68 12.78 -5.24
CA ARG A 360 6.42 11.36 -5.47
C ARG A 360 5.52 11.23 -6.70
N LYS A 361 6.09 10.72 -7.79
CA LYS A 361 5.33 10.37 -8.99
C LYS A 361 4.90 8.93 -8.88
N VAL A 362 3.61 8.73 -8.92
CA VAL A 362 3.02 7.41 -8.88
C VAL A 362 2.62 7.05 -10.31
N LYS A 363 3.29 6.05 -10.88
CA LYS A 363 2.92 5.50 -12.19
C LYS A 363 2.02 4.29 -11.98
N LEU A 364 1.02 4.13 -12.85
CA LEU A 364 0.19 2.94 -12.89
C LEU A 364 1.08 1.70 -13.03
N ILE A 365 0.88 0.71 -12.16
CA ILE A 365 1.58 -0.58 -12.25
C ILE A 365 0.96 -1.36 -13.41
N SER A 366 1.79 -1.76 -14.36
CA SER A 366 1.36 -2.53 -15.53
C SER A 366 2.24 -3.76 -15.73
N PHE A 367 1.60 -4.85 -16.15
CA PHE A 367 2.25 -6.13 -16.43
C PHE A 367 2.18 -6.42 -17.92
N GLN A 368 3.31 -6.35 -18.60
CA GLN A 368 3.40 -6.70 -20.01
C GLN A 368 3.87 -8.16 -20.13
N LYS A 369 3.03 -9.01 -20.71
CA LYS A 369 3.31 -10.44 -20.89
C LYS A 369 4.51 -10.65 -21.83
N CYS A 370 5.52 -11.37 -21.36
CA CYS A 370 6.74 -11.70 -22.12
C CYS A 370 6.72 -13.17 -22.57
N TYR A 371 6.32 -14.06 -21.67
CA TYR A 371 6.29 -15.49 -21.90
C TYR A 371 5.05 -16.10 -21.25
N ASP A 372 4.47 -17.11 -21.91
CA ASP A 372 3.42 -17.94 -21.33
C ASP A 372 3.40 -19.31 -21.97
N SER A 373 3.54 -20.31 -21.12
CA SER A 373 3.70 -21.70 -21.51
C SER A 373 2.45 -22.29 -22.18
N ILE A 374 1.27 -21.70 -21.97
CA ILE A 374 0.03 -22.11 -22.66
C ILE A 374 0.08 -21.73 -24.14
N SER A 375 0.58 -20.53 -24.45
CA SER A 375 0.66 -20.04 -25.83
C SER A 375 1.80 -20.67 -26.64
N SER A 376 2.84 -21.20 -25.97
CA SER A 376 4.05 -21.68 -26.65
C SER A 376 4.03 -23.16 -27.04
N GLN A 377 2.93 -23.91 -26.82
CA GLN A 377 2.84 -25.37 -27.06
C GLN A 377 3.98 -26.20 -26.39
N SER A 378 4.78 -25.62 -25.50
CA SER A 378 6.11 -26.13 -25.14
C SER A 378 6.21 -26.73 -23.74
N LEU A 379 5.11 -26.84 -22.99
CA LEU A 379 5.12 -27.49 -21.67
C LEU A 379 5.61 -28.95 -21.74
N THR A 380 5.57 -29.57 -22.91
CA THR A 380 5.98 -30.95 -23.17
C THR A 380 7.46 -31.14 -23.51
N ASP A 381 8.20 -30.10 -23.91
CA ASP A 381 9.50 -30.32 -24.56
C ASP A 381 10.72 -29.97 -23.68
N SER A 382 10.54 -29.14 -22.64
CA SER A 382 11.57 -28.88 -21.61
C SER A 382 11.02 -27.91 -20.55
N LEU A 383 10.93 -28.35 -19.28
CA LEU A 383 10.68 -27.50 -18.11
C LEU A 383 11.99 -26.94 -17.52
N ASP A 384 12.98 -26.66 -18.37
CA ASP A 384 14.23 -26.04 -17.94
C ASP A 384 14.00 -24.55 -17.67
N LEU A 385 13.86 -24.23 -16.39
CA LEU A 385 13.60 -22.88 -15.93
C LEU A 385 14.79 -21.95 -16.20
N GLY A 386 16.02 -22.49 -16.12
CA GLY A 386 17.23 -21.76 -16.45
C GLY A 386 17.21 -21.25 -17.89
N LEU A 387 16.86 -22.11 -18.85
CA LEU A 387 16.73 -21.73 -20.25
C LEU A 387 15.59 -20.75 -20.52
N ILE A 388 14.42 -20.93 -19.88
CA ILE A 388 13.27 -20.03 -20.03
C ILE A 388 13.63 -18.63 -19.52
N LEU A 389 14.23 -18.54 -18.33
CA LEU A 389 14.62 -17.27 -17.73
C LEU A 389 15.76 -16.62 -18.50
N GLN A 390 16.78 -17.39 -18.90
CA GLN A 390 17.91 -16.87 -19.67
C GLN A 390 17.45 -16.29 -21.02
N ARG A 391 16.60 -16.99 -21.78
CA ARG A 391 16.04 -16.46 -23.03
C ARG A 391 15.24 -15.18 -22.80
N THR A 392 14.35 -15.21 -21.81
CA THR A 392 13.45 -14.07 -21.54
C THR A 392 14.24 -12.83 -21.08
N PHE A 393 15.32 -13.00 -20.32
CA PHE A 393 16.18 -11.91 -19.87
C PHE A 393 17.18 -11.43 -20.95
N GLN A 394 17.61 -12.30 -21.87
CA GLN A 394 18.50 -11.94 -22.99
C GLN A 394 17.77 -11.21 -24.12
N ASP A 395 16.53 -11.60 -24.44
CA ASP A 395 15.74 -10.99 -25.52
C ASP A 395 15.32 -9.54 -25.21
N TYR A 396 15.36 -9.14 -23.92
CA TYR A 396 15.03 -7.79 -23.45
C TYR A 396 16.11 -7.23 -22.52
N PRO A 397 17.29 -6.86 -23.03
CA PRO A 397 18.45 -6.45 -22.22
C PRO A 397 18.29 -5.07 -21.53
N ASN A 398 17.14 -4.41 -21.68
CA ASN A 398 16.89 -3.14 -21.01
C ASN A 398 16.47 -3.40 -19.56
N TYR A 399 17.11 -2.69 -18.63
CA TYR A 399 16.89 -2.52 -17.19
C TYR A 399 15.42 -2.60 -16.71
N ARG A 400 14.76 -3.75 -16.88
CA ARG A 400 13.35 -3.97 -16.59
C ARG A 400 13.21 -4.89 -15.38
N SER A 401 12.13 -4.67 -14.63
CA SER A 401 11.75 -5.56 -13.54
C SER A 401 10.89 -6.70 -14.11
N TYR A 402 11.04 -7.90 -13.58
CA TYR A 402 10.35 -9.10 -14.06
C TYR A 402 9.56 -9.77 -12.94
N LEU A 403 8.40 -10.30 -13.30
CA LEU A 403 7.55 -11.13 -12.45
C LEU A 403 7.43 -12.51 -13.11
N VAL A 404 7.79 -13.55 -12.37
CA VAL A 404 7.60 -14.95 -12.77
C VAL A 404 6.46 -15.52 -11.93
N LEU A 405 5.47 -16.13 -12.60
CA LEU A 405 4.33 -16.79 -11.97
C LEU A 405 4.30 -18.27 -12.37
N LEU A 406 4.17 -19.13 -11.36
CA LEU A 406 4.04 -20.57 -11.46
C LEU A 406 2.65 -20.95 -10.95
N LEU A 407 1.80 -21.48 -11.83
CA LEU A 407 0.42 -21.85 -11.51
C LEU A 407 0.25 -23.36 -11.62
N GLY A 408 -0.49 -23.93 -10.68
CA GLY A 408 -0.74 -25.36 -10.66
C GLY A 408 -1.84 -25.77 -9.70
N HIS A 409 -1.92 -27.08 -9.46
CA HIS A 409 -2.92 -27.66 -8.57
C HIS A 409 -2.27 -28.68 -7.62
N GLN A 410 -2.76 -28.72 -6.38
CA GLN A 410 -2.34 -29.73 -5.42
C GLN A 410 -3.14 -31.03 -5.62
N ALA A 411 -2.44 -32.16 -5.76
CA ALA A 411 -3.02 -33.45 -6.15
C ALA A 411 -4.10 -34.02 -5.20
N ARG A 412 -4.11 -33.61 -3.92
CA ARG A 412 -5.06 -34.15 -2.93
C ARG A 412 -6.47 -33.57 -3.05
N ASP A 413 -6.60 -32.31 -3.47
CA ASP A 413 -7.87 -31.57 -3.40
C ASP A 413 -8.16 -30.71 -4.66
N SER A 414 -7.30 -30.76 -5.69
CA SER A 414 -7.31 -29.83 -6.84
C SER A 414 -7.25 -28.35 -6.43
N THR A 415 -6.74 -28.05 -5.24
CA THR A 415 -6.55 -26.69 -4.74
C THR A 415 -5.61 -25.93 -5.66
N LYS A 416 -6.03 -24.75 -6.11
CA LYS A 416 -5.20 -23.85 -6.93
C LYS A 416 -3.98 -23.39 -6.15
N VAL A 417 -2.82 -23.47 -6.77
CA VAL A 417 -1.54 -22.99 -6.22
C VAL A 417 -0.97 -21.96 -7.16
N VAL A 418 -0.62 -20.80 -6.60
CA VAL A 418 0.02 -19.71 -7.33
C VAL A 418 1.22 -19.26 -6.53
N VAL A 419 2.41 -19.44 -7.10
CA VAL A 419 3.69 -19.05 -6.51
C VAL A 419 4.39 -18.12 -7.48
N GLY A 420 5.15 -17.14 -6.98
CA GLY A 420 5.84 -16.22 -7.84
C GLY A 420 7.13 -15.65 -7.26
N ALA A 421 7.90 -15.05 -8.16
CA ALA A 421 9.18 -14.43 -7.88
C ALA A 421 9.27 -13.07 -8.59
N TYR A 422 9.79 -12.07 -7.89
CA TYR A 422 10.00 -10.73 -8.43
C TYR A 422 11.48 -10.38 -8.50
N PHE A 423 11.92 -9.99 -9.70
CA PHE A 423 13.27 -9.55 -9.99
C PHE A 423 13.23 -8.05 -10.28
N PRO A 424 13.85 -7.19 -9.45
CA PRO A 424 13.88 -5.77 -9.70
C PRO A 424 14.83 -5.44 -10.86
N SER A 425 14.61 -4.29 -11.51
CA SER A 425 15.57 -3.74 -12.47
C SER A 425 16.90 -3.43 -11.78
N CYS A 426 18.03 -3.92 -12.33
CA CYS A 426 19.37 -3.53 -11.88
C CYS A 426 19.60 -2.02 -12.12
N THR A 427 19.33 -1.18 -11.13
CA THR A 427 19.76 0.22 -11.17
C THR A 427 21.23 0.28 -10.77
N GLN A 428 22.13 0.42 -11.74
CA GLN A 428 23.46 0.93 -11.42
C GLN A 428 23.28 2.33 -10.82
N THR A 429 23.75 2.51 -9.59
CA THR A 429 23.86 3.82 -8.95
C THR A 429 24.66 4.75 -9.88
N PRO A 430 24.28 6.02 -10.05
CA PRO A 430 24.99 6.97 -10.93
C PRO A 430 26.46 7.22 -10.57
N ALA A 431 26.93 6.72 -9.43
CA ALA A 431 28.30 6.85 -8.95
C ALA A 431 29.31 5.97 -9.71
N ALA A 432 28.88 4.95 -10.43
CA ALA A 432 29.77 4.05 -11.18
C ALA A 432 30.05 4.54 -12.62
N LYS A 433 30.45 5.81 -12.79
CA LYS A 433 31.08 6.27 -14.04
C LYS A 433 32.49 6.75 -13.76
N LYS A 434 33.46 5.82 -13.84
CA LYS A 434 34.72 6.01 -14.56
C LYS A 434 35.52 4.70 -14.61
N GLY A 435 35.53 4.07 -15.79
CA GLY A 435 36.74 3.44 -16.29
C GLY A 435 37.00 1.96 -16.00
N LYS A 436 35.99 1.12 -15.81
CA LYS A 436 36.18 -0.34 -15.95
C LYS A 436 35.43 -0.85 -17.17
N LYS A 437 36.16 -1.58 -18.04
CA LYS A 437 35.57 -2.40 -19.10
C LYS A 437 34.54 -3.34 -18.46
N PRO A 438 33.42 -3.67 -19.15
CA PRO A 438 32.55 -4.73 -18.68
C PRO A 438 33.39 -6.01 -18.57
N GLU A 439 33.62 -6.47 -17.34
CA GLU A 439 34.17 -7.79 -17.06
C GLU A 439 33.17 -8.82 -17.62
N GLU A 440 33.67 -9.87 -18.28
CA GLU A 440 32.86 -10.98 -18.80
C GLU A 440 31.96 -11.51 -17.67
N ILE A 441 30.65 -11.35 -17.84
CA ILE A 441 29.65 -11.83 -16.90
C ILE A 441 29.69 -13.35 -16.96
N ASP A 442 30.02 -13.99 -15.84
CA ASP A 442 29.91 -15.44 -15.68
C ASP A 442 28.46 -15.86 -16.01
N GLU A 443 28.25 -16.52 -17.15
CA GLU A 443 26.99 -16.59 -17.91
C GLU A 443 25.88 -17.45 -17.26
N SER A 444 26.03 -17.88 -16.00
CA SER A 444 25.23 -18.99 -15.45
C SER A 444 24.46 -18.73 -14.16
N ARG A 445 24.61 -17.57 -13.49
CA ARG A 445 23.94 -17.33 -12.20
C ARG A 445 22.88 -16.24 -12.28
N ILE A 446 21.61 -16.67 -12.25
CA ILE A 446 20.46 -15.78 -12.06
C ILE A 446 20.54 -15.20 -10.64
N ALA A 447 20.53 -13.87 -10.51
CA ALA A 447 20.53 -13.21 -9.21
C ALA A 447 19.29 -13.61 -8.39
N PRO A 448 19.38 -13.71 -7.05
CA PRO A 448 18.24 -14.08 -6.23
C PRO A 448 17.13 -13.02 -6.39
N PRO A 449 15.85 -13.44 -6.53
CA PRO A 449 14.75 -12.49 -6.61
C PRO A 449 14.60 -11.70 -5.32
N LEU A 450 14.22 -10.43 -5.43
CA LEU A 450 13.99 -9.56 -4.27
C LEU A 450 12.80 -10.04 -3.43
N LEU A 451 11.77 -10.57 -4.09
CA LEU A 451 10.61 -11.16 -3.41
C LEU A 451 10.33 -12.57 -3.92
N LEU A 452 9.96 -13.44 -3.00
CA LEU A 452 9.34 -14.74 -3.26
C LEU A 452 8.00 -14.78 -2.55
N PHE A 453 6.97 -15.32 -3.18
CA PHE A 453 5.66 -15.37 -2.56
C PHE A 453 4.84 -16.57 -2.99
N GLN A 454 3.98 -17.02 -2.08
CA GLN A 454 2.85 -17.88 -2.40
C GLN A 454 1.60 -17.02 -2.29
N LEU A 455 0.82 -16.92 -3.36
CA LEU A 455 -0.46 -16.20 -3.38
C LEU A 455 -1.63 -17.09 -3.01
N GLN A 456 -1.61 -18.35 -3.44
CA GLN A 456 -2.63 -19.36 -3.13
C GLN A 456 -1.97 -20.69 -2.74
N PRO A 457 -2.59 -21.49 -1.84
CA PRO A 457 -3.90 -21.27 -1.19
C PRO A 457 -3.86 -20.35 0.02
N SER A 458 -2.68 -20.04 0.54
CA SER A 458 -2.46 -19.08 1.62
C SER A 458 -1.42 -18.05 1.18
N PHE A 459 -1.58 -16.79 1.57
CA PHE A 459 -0.60 -15.76 1.25
C PHE A 459 0.61 -15.84 2.19
N SER A 460 1.80 -15.97 1.61
CA SER A 460 3.09 -15.83 2.30
C SER A 460 4.01 -14.98 1.42
N LEU A 461 4.65 -13.97 2.01
CA LEU A 461 5.56 -13.06 1.30
C LEU A 461 6.93 -13.09 1.96
N PHE A 462 7.97 -13.34 1.17
CA PHE A 462 9.36 -13.39 1.60
C PHE A 462 10.17 -12.31 0.89
N ARG A 463 10.99 -11.58 1.65
CA ARG A 463 11.84 -10.51 1.15
C ARG A 463 13.31 -10.83 1.35
N TRP A 464 14.11 -10.62 0.33
CA TRP A 464 15.56 -10.74 0.42
C TRP A 464 16.15 -9.59 1.25
N ASN A 465 16.91 -9.92 2.30
CA ASN A 465 17.55 -8.96 3.21
C ASN A 465 19.08 -8.85 3.03
N GLY A 466 19.65 -9.35 1.93
CA GLY A 466 21.07 -9.13 1.64
C GLY A 466 21.34 -7.65 1.34
N GLU A 467 22.37 -7.09 1.99
CA GLU A 467 22.84 -5.72 1.73
C GLU A 467 23.13 -5.48 0.25
N ASP A 468 22.91 -4.24 -0.20
CA ASP A 468 23.08 -3.68 -1.55
C ASP A 468 24.50 -3.87 -2.13
N SER A 469 24.90 -5.11 -2.38
CA SER A 469 25.93 -5.46 -3.36
C SER A 469 25.27 -6.13 -4.56
N MET A 470 24.40 -5.37 -5.26
CA MET A 470 24.30 -5.49 -6.73
C MET A 470 25.59 -4.96 -7.40
N SER A 471 26.73 -5.35 -6.85
CA SER A 471 28.06 -5.25 -7.44
C SER A 471 28.48 -6.68 -7.66
N LEU A 472 28.53 -7.13 -8.91
CA LEU A 472 29.31 -8.31 -9.28
C LEU A 472 30.77 -8.01 -8.92
N SER A 473 31.15 -8.22 -7.67
CA SER A 473 32.53 -8.31 -7.25
C SER A 473 32.59 -8.79 -5.81
N GLN A 474 33.27 -9.93 -5.64
CA GLN A 474 33.84 -10.46 -4.40
C GLN A 474 32.90 -11.24 -3.47
N VAL A 475 32.74 -12.53 -3.76
CA VAL A 475 33.08 -13.56 -2.77
C VAL A 475 33.99 -14.57 -3.49
N ASN A 476 35.29 -14.28 -3.54
CA ASN A 476 36.28 -15.34 -3.71
C ASN A 476 36.63 -15.87 -2.32
N ASP A 477 36.80 -17.19 -2.28
CA ASP A 477 37.38 -18.00 -1.22
C ASP A 477 36.50 -18.27 0.01
N SER A 478 35.57 -19.22 -0.15
CA SER A 478 35.62 -20.44 0.65
C SER A 478 34.69 -21.53 0.11
N ALA A 479 35.30 -22.69 -0.12
CA ALA A 479 34.71 -24.02 -0.27
C ALA A 479 33.56 -24.21 -1.29
N SER A 480 33.93 -24.84 -2.40
CA SER A 480 33.05 -25.50 -3.36
C SER A 480 31.89 -26.27 -2.71
N VAL A 481 30.67 -25.77 -2.87
CA VAL A 481 29.48 -26.62 -2.93
C VAL A 481 28.77 -26.25 -4.23
N HIS A 482 29.05 -27.02 -5.28
CA HIS A 482 28.20 -27.06 -6.46
C HIS A 482 26.77 -27.36 -6.02
N THR A 483 25.84 -26.47 -6.29
CA THR A 483 24.41 -26.74 -6.16
C THR A 483 23.90 -27.10 -7.56
N ASP A 484 23.83 -28.41 -7.81
CA ASP A 484 23.38 -29.07 -9.05
C ASP A 484 21.85 -28.96 -9.27
N HIS A 485 21.25 -27.76 -9.15
CA HIS A 485 19.80 -27.58 -9.30
C HIS A 485 19.47 -26.51 -10.36
N PRO A 486 19.51 -26.84 -11.68
CA PRO A 486 19.19 -25.90 -12.76
C PRO A 486 17.74 -25.38 -12.74
N ASN A 487 16.86 -25.96 -11.93
CA ASN A 487 15.43 -25.67 -11.87
C ASN A 487 14.98 -25.14 -10.50
N CYS A 488 15.77 -24.25 -9.89
CA CYS A 488 15.35 -23.58 -8.65
C CYS A 488 15.30 -22.05 -8.78
N ILE A 489 14.34 -21.42 -8.10
CA ILE A 489 14.29 -19.98 -7.87
C ILE A 489 14.43 -19.70 -6.38
N GLY A 490 15.30 -18.75 -6.00
CA GLY A 490 15.53 -18.37 -4.61
C GLY A 490 16.79 -18.99 -4.05
N ASP A 491 16.79 -19.24 -2.75
CA ASP A 491 17.91 -19.88 -2.07
C ASP A 491 17.39 -21.01 -1.17
N PRO A 492 16.98 -22.14 -1.77
CA PRO A 492 16.49 -23.29 -1.02
C PRO A 492 17.58 -23.91 -0.13
N THR A 493 18.86 -23.58 -0.35
CA THR A 493 19.98 -24.17 0.38
C THR A 493 20.36 -23.46 1.67
N GLN A 494 20.56 -22.13 1.65
CA GLN A 494 20.98 -21.40 2.85
C GLN A 494 19.77 -20.83 3.59
N SER A 495 18.89 -20.14 2.86
CA SER A 495 17.67 -19.55 3.44
C SER A 495 16.52 -20.56 3.63
N LYS A 496 16.58 -21.73 2.98
CA LYS A 496 15.47 -22.71 2.90
C LYS A 496 14.17 -22.13 2.32
N VAL A 497 14.27 -21.05 1.55
CA VAL A 497 13.14 -20.41 0.87
C VAL A 497 13.42 -20.41 -0.62
N GLY A 498 12.53 -21.04 -1.38
CA GLY A 498 12.69 -21.16 -2.82
C GLY A 498 11.62 -22.03 -3.47
N VAL A 499 11.60 -22.02 -4.79
CA VAL A 499 10.80 -22.95 -5.60
C VAL A 499 11.75 -23.91 -6.29
N GLU A 500 11.48 -25.20 -6.16
CA GLU A 500 12.17 -26.26 -6.89
C GLU A 500 11.20 -26.91 -7.87
N ILE A 501 11.62 -27.11 -9.12
CA ILE A 501 10.82 -27.75 -10.16
C ILE A 501 11.54 -29.02 -10.62
N ASP A 502 10.85 -30.15 -10.51
CA ASP A 502 11.25 -31.38 -11.15
C ASP A 502 10.80 -31.34 -12.62
N SER A 503 11.77 -31.17 -13.52
CA SER A 503 11.52 -31.09 -14.96
C SER A 503 11.02 -32.39 -15.58
N VAL A 504 11.22 -33.53 -14.91
CA VAL A 504 10.80 -34.86 -15.42
C VAL A 504 9.34 -35.12 -15.05
N THR A 505 8.95 -34.81 -13.82
CA THR A 505 7.57 -35.06 -13.34
C THR A 505 6.63 -33.87 -13.51
N GLY A 506 7.17 -32.67 -13.78
CA GLY A 506 6.40 -31.43 -13.78
C GLY A 506 5.90 -31.03 -12.39
N GLN A 507 6.44 -31.63 -11.34
CA GLN A 507 6.09 -31.33 -9.96
C GLN A 507 6.95 -30.16 -9.46
N ALA A 508 6.31 -29.19 -8.81
CA ALA A 508 6.99 -28.06 -8.19
C ALA A 508 6.77 -28.09 -6.68
N THR A 509 7.79 -27.69 -5.92
CA THR A 509 7.72 -27.56 -4.46
C THR A 509 8.16 -26.17 -4.05
N PHE A 510 7.29 -25.44 -3.36
CA PHE A 510 7.64 -24.20 -2.69
C PHE A 510 8.08 -24.49 -1.25
N LEU A 511 9.32 -24.17 -0.94
CA LEU A 511 9.95 -24.31 0.37
C LEU A 511 9.81 -23.00 1.15
N ARG A 512 9.35 -23.12 2.40
CA ARG A 512 9.23 -21.99 3.34
C ARG A 512 9.99 -22.33 4.62
N GLY A 513 11.25 -21.89 4.66
CA GLY A 513 12.07 -21.92 5.85
C GLY A 513 11.65 -20.85 6.86
N THR A 514 11.55 -21.22 8.13
CA THR A 514 11.49 -20.26 9.24
C THR A 514 12.91 -20.03 9.72
N ALA A 515 13.60 -19.01 9.22
CA ALA A 515 14.89 -18.60 9.78
C ALA A 515 14.66 -17.91 11.13
N THR A 516 14.45 -18.69 12.18
CA THR A 516 14.49 -18.24 13.58
C THR A 516 15.93 -18.33 14.07
N THR A 517 16.74 -17.32 13.75
CA THR A 517 18.02 -17.13 14.45
C THR A 517 18.18 -15.69 14.87
N ALA A 518 18.40 -15.51 16.17
CA ALA A 518 18.65 -14.26 16.87
C ALA A 518 19.93 -13.52 16.42
N ASN A 519 20.53 -13.90 15.29
CA ASN A 519 21.65 -13.23 14.65
C ASN A 519 21.27 -12.94 13.20
N ARG A 520 21.10 -11.66 12.86
CA ARG A 520 20.91 -11.17 11.49
C ARG A 520 22.12 -11.57 10.63
N MET A 521 22.09 -12.74 10.02
CA MET A 521 22.99 -13.02 8.90
C MET A 521 22.46 -12.27 7.68
N SER A 522 23.28 -11.38 7.13
CA SER A 522 23.00 -10.73 5.84
C SER A 522 22.89 -11.82 4.76
N GLY A 523 21.93 -11.68 3.83
CA GLY A 523 21.76 -12.60 2.70
C GLY A 523 20.79 -13.77 2.92
N MET A 524 19.69 -13.55 3.66
CA MET A 524 18.60 -14.53 3.79
C MET A 524 17.24 -13.91 3.50
N TYR A 525 16.26 -14.75 3.13
CA TYR A 525 14.86 -14.36 3.00
C TYR A 525 14.19 -14.24 4.37
N GLU A 526 13.48 -13.13 4.60
CA GLU A 526 12.61 -12.92 5.76
C GLU A 526 11.14 -12.98 5.34
N GLU A 527 10.33 -13.72 6.10
CA GLU A 527 8.88 -13.72 5.91
C GLU A 527 8.27 -12.43 6.48
N VAL A 528 7.61 -11.65 5.64
CA VAL A 528 6.99 -10.36 5.98
C VAL A 528 5.60 -10.56 6.62
N THR A 529 4.97 -11.70 6.34
CA THR A 529 3.60 -12.04 6.76
C THR A 529 3.49 -12.71 8.14
N THR A 530 4.58 -12.86 8.89
CA THR A 530 4.56 -13.50 10.24
C THR A 530 4.94 -12.55 11.36
N SER A 531 4.32 -12.71 12.54
CA SER A 531 4.66 -11.98 13.76
C SER A 531 6.00 -12.46 14.33
N ARG A 532 7.03 -11.60 14.29
CA ARG A 532 8.14 -11.68 15.24
C ARG A 532 7.55 -11.56 16.65
N LYS A 533 7.39 -12.68 17.37
CA LYS A 533 7.24 -12.63 18.83
C LYS A 533 8.61 -12.25 19.39
N ASP A 534 8.80 -10.99 19.72
CA ASP A 534 9.85 -10.59 20.66
C ASP A 534 9.28 -10.63 22.09
N ASP A 535 10.05 -11.26 22.98
CA ASP A 535 9.95 -11.32 24.44
C ASP A 535 8.77 -12.07 25.10
N GLY A 536 9.06 -13.31 25.48
CA GLY A 536 8.31 -14.04 26.50
C GLY A 536 8.57 -15.54 26.37
N ALA A 537 9.36 -16.09 27.30
CA ALA A 537 9.64 -17.51 27.41
C ALA A 537 8.36 -18.36 27.50
N GLU A 538 7.85 -18.82 26.37
CA GLU A 538 6.89 -19.91 26.30
C GLU A 538 7.53 -21.02 25.46
N THR A 539 7.99 -22.04 26.19
CA THR A 539 8.21 -23.43 25.77
C THR A 539 8.33 -23.64 24.27
N ILE A 540 9.58 -23.81 23.85
CA ILE A 540 9.99 -24.49 22.63
C ILE A 540 9.34 -25.88 22.65
N ASN A 541 8.14 -26.00 22.08
CA ASN A 541 7.58 -27.29 21.72
C ASN A 541 8.00 -27.58 20.28
N GLU A 542 8.69 -28.71 20.17
CA GLU A 542 9.13 -29.39 18.97
C GLU A 542 7.98 -29.49 17.96
N ASP A 543 8.02 -28.67 16.89
CA ASP A 543 7.45 -28.92 15.55
C ASP A 543 7.61 -27.68 14.63
N GLN A 544 8.81 -27.10 14.54
CA GLN A 544 9.15 -26.14 13.47
C GLN A 544 9.47 -26.88 12.16
N GLN A 545 8.51 -27.66 11.68
CA GLN A 545 8.65 -28.42 10.44
C GLN A 545 8.60 -27.47 9.24
N GLU A 546 9.59 -27.59 8.34
CA GLU A 546 9.66 -26.86 7.08
C GLU A 546 8.31 -26.94 6.35
N ARG A 547 7.66 -25.79 6.13
CA ARG A 547 6.35 -25.76 5.49
C ARG A 547 6.52 -25.85 3.98
N ARG A 548 6.24 -27.01 3.41
CA ARG A 548 6.35 -27.25 1.96
C ARG A 548 4.99 -27.25 1.29
N THR A 549 4.86 -26.61 0.13
CA THR A 549 3.68 -26.71 -0.73
C THR A 549 4.10 -27.37 -2.04
N THR A 550 3.68 -28.62 -2.24
CA THR A 550 3.97 -29.39 -3.47
C THR A 550 2.74 -29.40 -4.37
N PHE A 551 2.94 -29.11 -5.66
CA PHE A 551 1.88 -28.98 -6.65
C PHE A 551 2.33 -29.42 -8.03
N THR A 552 1.37 -29.80 -8.88
CA THR A 552 1.62 -30.10 -10.29
C THR A 552 1.56 -28.81 -11.09
N LEU A 553 2.64 -28.48 -11.78
CA LEU A 553 2.75 -27.25 -12.57
C LEU A 553 1.90 -27.36 -13.83
N THR A 554 1.07 -26.36 -14.06
CA THR A 554 0.17 -26.28 -15.23
C THR A 554 0.48 -25.12 -16.16
N ARG A 555 1.10 -24.06 -15.63
CA ARG A 555 1.45 -22.86 -16.40
C ARG A 555 2.61 -22.11 -15.78
N ILE A 556 3.50 -21.63 -16.63
CA ILE A 556 4.53 -20.64 -16.30
C ILE A 556 4.22 -19.38 -17.11
N ALA A 557 4.12 -18.24 -16.44
CA ALA A 557 3.92 -16.95 -17.10
C ALA A 557 4.95 -15.93 -16.58
N ILE A 558 5.56 -15.18 -17.49
CA ILE A 558 6.55 -14.14 -17.17
C ILE A 558 6.05 -12.80 -17.70
N PHE A 559 6.13 -11.78 -16.85
CA PHE A 559 5.68 -10.43 -17.15
C PHE A 559 6.81 -9.43 -16.87
N ASN A 560 6.96 -8.44 -17.75
CA ASN A 560 7.65 -7.21 -17.42
C ASN A 560 6.75 -6.39 -16.49
N VAL A 561 7.34 -5.88 -15.42
CA VAL A 561 6.69 -4.99 -14.46
C VAL A 561 7.18 -3.58 -14.71
N GLU A 562 6.25 -2.68 -15.04
CA GLU A 562 6.52 -1.25 -15.17
C GLU A 562 5.61 -0.47 -14.21
N GLY A 563 6.07 0.70 -13.76
CA GLY A 563 5.31 1.59 -12.89
C GLY A 563 5.56 1.39 -11.39
N GLY A 564 4.64 1.88 -10.57
CA GLY A 564 4.78 1.97 -9.12
C GLY A 564 5.29 3.33 -8.64
N PRO A 565 5.55 3.46 -7.33
CA PRO A 565 6.08 4.68 -6.73
C PRO A 565 7.50 4.98 -7.24
N ASN A 566 7.71 6.16 -7.83
CA ASN A 566 9.04 6.66 -8.15
C ASN A 566 9.32 7.98 -7.42
N TYR A 567 10.52 8.09 -6.88
CA TYR A 567 11.02 9.28 -6.21
C TYR A 567 12.04 9.93 -7.13
N ASP A 568 11.63 10.97 -7.84
CA ASP A 568 12.55 11.79 -8.60
C ASP A 568 13.46 12.51 -7.60
N TYR A 569 14.65 11.97 -7.35
CA TYR A 569 15.70 12.68 -6.62
C TYR A 569 16.28 13.76 -7.54
N THR A 570 15.60 14.89 -7.65
CA THR A 570 16.23 16.12 -8.12
C THR A 570 17.18 16.58 -7.02
N TRP A 571 18.47 16.57 -7.34
CA TRP A 571 19.59 16.93 -6.47
C TRP A 571 19.48 18.35 -5.94
#